data_AF-A0A842HC99-F1
#
_entry.id   AF-A0A842HC99-F1
#
_cell.length_a   1.000
_cell.length_b   1.000
_cell.length_c   1.000
_cell.angle_alpha   90.00
_cell.angle_beta   90.00
_cell.angle_gamma   90.00
#
_symmetry.space_group_name_H-M   'P 1'
#
loop_
_entity.id
_entity.type
_entity.pdbx_description
1 polymer ?
#
loop_
_entity_poly.entity_id
_entity_poly.type
_entity_poly.pdbx_seq_one_letter_code
_entity_poly.pdbx_strand_id
1 'polypeptide(L)'
;MPTQHPLMSRPGLRFALLLSALSGVTAVHAQNQPPAPPQTLQVQLYYWHESNSSYIQTDDNLNEKRDKLFLKPITLWYRSGEEFNRVRVRSGQRSPTIAVPADKEIIFYRSDPTTLEEIRESDLLRVPVDINVARGLILMRGNADSFQTNLIDVSDARMPDGTLRMINYTARPLMARVGEEIVPVSPGESALVRLREGDAPQLKLMIAEREEQEEWKIFYSSVLSASTMKRMLIMIYPNAENRDNLKVKILNVPG
;
A
#
# COMPACT_ATOMS: atom_id res chain seq x y z
N MET A 1 -37.16 -46.22 -19.78
CA MET A 1 -36.35 -46.92 -20.80
C MET A 1 -34.95 -46.32 -20.77
N PRO A 2 -33.90 -47.07 -20.39
CA PRO A 2 -32.54 -46.54 -20.34
C PRO A 2 -31.82 -46.81 -21.67
N THR A 3 -31.40 -45.75 -22.36
CA THR A 3 -30.59 -45.83 -23.57
C THR A 3 -29.12 -45.88 -23.20
N GLN A 4 -28.51 -47.05 -23.45
CA GLN A 4 -27.08 -47.28 -23.40
C GLN A 4 -26.42 -46.62 -24.63
N HIS A 5 -25.34 -45.88 -24.44
CA HIS A 5 -24.41 -45.52 -25.52
C HIS A 5 -23.04 -46.16 -25.28
N PRO A 6 -22.39 -46.69 -26.34
CA PRO A 6 -21.23 -47.55 -26.21
C PRO A 6 -19.90 -46.79 -26.11
N LEU A 7 -18.98 -47.40 -25.34
CA LEU A 7 -17.55 -47.13 -25.35
C LEU A 7 -16.96 -47.34 -26.75
N MET A 8 -16.19 -46.37 -27.24
CA MET A 8 -15.22 -46.59 -28.31
C MET A 8 -13.79 -46.47 -27.78
N SER A 9 -13.06 -47.56 -28.01
CA SER A 9 -11.66 -47.80 -27.71
C SER A 9 -10.71 -47.20 -28.76
N ARG A 10 -9.49 -46.93 -28.28
CA ARG A 10 -8.30 -46.31 -28.89
C ARG A 10 -7.85 -46.89 -30.25
N PRO A 11 -7.02 -46.13 -30.99
CA PRO A 11 -5.58 -46.43 -31.07
C PRO A 11 -4.75 -45.14 -30.84
N GLY A 12 -3.59 -45.13 -30.16
CA GLY A 12 -2.42 -45.93 -30.48
C GLY A 12 -1.50 -45.16 -31.43
N LEU A 13 -0.86 -44.07 -30.98
CA LEU A 13 0.28 -43.48 -31.68
C LEU A 13 1.46 -43.32 -30.73
N ARG A 14 2.45 -44.20 -30.94
CA ARG A 14 3.83 -44.07 -30.48
C ARG A 14 4.54 -43.12 -31.44
N PHE A 15 5.18 -42.06 -30.96
CA PHE A 15 6.24 -41.40 -31.71
C PHE A 15 7.41 -41.02 -30.81
N ALA A 16 8.54 -41.65 -31.17
CA ALA A 16 9.95 -41.29 -31.00
C ALA A 16 10.37 -40.35 -29.86
N LEU A 17 11.08 -40.94 -28.89
CA LEU A 17 12.22 -40.30 -28.26
C LEU A 17 13.23 -39.89 -29.35
N LEU A 18 13.61 -38.62 -29.37
CA LEU A 18 14.85 -38.17 -29.99
C LEU A 18 15.64 -37.39 -28.95
N LEU A 19 16.65 -38.06 -28.40
CA LEU A 19 17.76 -37.45 -27.70
C LEU A 19 18.53 -36.56 -28.69
N SER A 20 18.64 -35.28 -28.37
CA SER A 20 19.74 -34.44 -28.84
C SER A 20 20.40 -33.80 -27.63
N ALA A 21 21.43 -34.49 -27.16
CA ALA A 21 22.42 -33.95 -26.24
C ALA A 21 23.27 -32.91 -26.97
N LEU A 22 23.11 -31.64 -26.62
CA LEU A 22 24.12 -30.60 -26.81
C LEU A 22 24.08 -29.70 -25.56
N SER A 23 24.60 -30.22 -24.46
CA SER A 23 24.96 -29.44 -23.28
C SER A 23 26.23 -28.65 -23.59
N GLY A 24 26.11 -27.56 -24.35
CA GLY A 24 27.10 -26.51 -24.35
C GLY A 24 27.04 -25.82 -23.00
N VAL A 25 27.91 -26.22 -22.07
CA VAL A 25 28.16 -25.49 -20.83
C VAL A 25 28.84 -24.19 -21.22
N THR A 26 28.05 -23.16 -21.54
CA THR A 26 28.51 -21.79 -21.38
C THR A 26 28.63 -21.59 -19.87
N ALA A 27 29.85 -21.79 -19.36
CA ALA A 27 30.23 -21.24 -18.08
C ALA A 27 30.07 -19.73 -18.18
N VAL A 28 28.88 -19.24 -17.81
CA VAL A 28 28.60 -17.83 -17.65
C VAL A 28 29.60 -17.34 -16.63
N HIS A 29 30.62 -16.63 -17.11
CA HIS A 29 31.42 -15.71 -16.31
C HIS A 29 30.41 -14.71 -15.73
N ALA A 30 29.79 -15.07 -14.59
CA ALA A 30 29.18 -14.13 -13.70
C ALA A 30 30.34 -13.27 -13.20
N GLN A 31 30.62 -12.20 -13.94
CA GLN A 31 31.58 -11.19 -13.54
C GLN A 31 31.21 -10.80 -12.11
N ASN A 32 32.19 -10.87 -11.21
CA ASN A 32 32.15 -10.31 -9.87
C ASN A 32 32.00 -8.78 -9.97
N GLN A 33 30.88 -8.31 -10.50
CA GLN A 33 30.50 -6.92 -10.45
C GLN A 33 30.17 -6.63 -8.98
N PRO A 34 30.79 -5.60 -8.38
CA PRO A 34 30.41 -5.15 -7.05
C PRO A 34 28.89 -4.96 -6.99
N PRO A 35 28.23 -5.34 -5.89
CA PRO A 35 26.81 -5.08 -5.74
C PRO A 35 26.56 -3.58 -5.98
N ALA A 36 25.54 -3.27 -6.78
CA ALA A 36 25.17 -1.88 -7.04
C ALA A 36 24.98 -1.15 -5.69
N PRO A 37 25.46 0.10 -5.56
CA PRO A 37 25.26 0.85 -4.32
C PRO A 37 23.76 0.94 -4.00
N PRO A 38 23.37 0.89 -2.71
CA PRO A 38 21.98 1.03 -2.31
C PRO A 38 21.37 2.31 -2.91
N GLN A 39 20.15 2.22 -3.40
CA GLN A 39 19.45 3.39 -3.91
C GLN A 39 18.99 4.25 -2.74
N THR A 40 19.10 5.57 -2.86
CA THR A 40 18.49 6.48 -1.91
C THR A 40 17.02 6.71 -2.27
N LEU A 41 16.12 6.34 -1.36
CA LEU A 41 14.68 6.50 -1.51
C LEU A 41 14.18 7.67 -0.67
N GLN A 42 13.32 8.52 -1.26
CA GLN A 42 12.62 9.58 -0.53
C GLN A 42 11.32 9.01 0.05
N VAL A 43 11.18 8.98 1.38
CA VAL A 43 9.98 8.44 2.04
C VAL A 43 9.34 9.43 3.02
N GLN A 44 8.02 9.36 3.10
CA GLN A 44 7.23 9.91 4.20
C GLN A 44 6.60 8.76 4.99
N LEU A 45 6.49 8.90 6.29
CA LEU A 45 5.84 7.92 7.16
C LEU A 45 4.47 8.46 7.58
N TYR A 46 3.43 7.63 7.47
CA TYR A 46 2.09 7.94 7.99
C TYR A 46 1.72 6.92 9.06
N TYR A 47 1.60 7.38 10.31
CA TYR A 47 1.18 6.52 11.41
C TYR A 47 -0.33 6.53 11.55
N TRP A 48 -0.96 5.41 11.25
CA TRP A 48 -2.38 5.20 11.42
C TRP A 48 -2.66 4.29 12.62
N HIS A 49 -3.16 4.90 13.70
CA HIS A 49 -3.66 4.13 14.83
C HIS A 49 -5.12 3.72 14.64
N GLU A 50 -5.50 2.54 15.13
CA GLU A 50 -6.83 1.94 14.93
C GLU A 50 -7.98 2.82 15.46
N SER A 51 -7.72 3.60 16.52
CA SER A 51 -8.69 4.56 17.09
C SER A 51 -8.91 5.83 16.25
N ASN A 52 -8.05 6.13 15.25
CA ASN A 52 -8.21 7.30 14.38
C ASN A 52 -9.23 7.11 13.26
N SER A 53 -9.92 5.97 13.26
CA SER A 53 -10.72 5.48 12.17
C SER A 53 -12.05 6.25 11.96
N SER A 54 -12.31 7.31 12.73
CA SER A 54 -13.56 8.08 12.67
C SER A 54 -13.44 9.50 12.07
N TYR A 55 -12.27 9.92 11.56
CA TYR A 55 -12.06 11.32 11.19
C TYR A 55 -11.49 11.52 9.78
N ILE A 56 -12.35 12.03 8.88
CA ILE A 56 -11.98 12.59 7.58
C ILE A 56 -11.10 13.82 7.85
N GLN A 57 -9.88 13.83 7.34
CA GLN A 57 -9.05 15.02 7.30
C GLN A 57 -9.34 15.71 5.97
N THR A 58 -10.24 16.69 5.99
CA THR A 58 -10.28 17.75 4.97
C THR A 58 -9.38 18.90 5.45
N ASP A 59 -8.88 19.70 4.51
CA ASP A 59 -7.93 20.79 4.77
C ASP A 59 -8.51 21.87 5.74
N ASP A 60 -9.80 21.81 6.10
CA ASP A 60 -10.55 22.89 6.77
C ASP A 60 -11.07 22.62 8.20
N ASN A 61 -10.73 21.51 8.89
CA ASN A 61 -11.29 21.27 10.24
C ASN A 61 -10.26 21.15 11.38
N LEU A 62 -9.99 22.33 11.96
CA LEU A 62 -9.68 22.69 13.36
C LEU A 62 -9.08 21.59 14.27
N ASN A 63 -7.79 21.79 14.55
CA ASN A 63 -6.92 20.98 15.40
C ASN A 63 -7.20 21.10 16.92
N GLU A 64 -8.01 22.05 17.40
CA GLU A 64 -7.92 22.49 18.80
C GLU A 64 -8.61 21.56 19.83
N LYS A 65 -9.63 20.78 19.46
CA LYS A 65 -10.26 19.81 20.40
C LYS A 65 -9.68 18.40 20.33
N ARG A 66 -8.74 18.12 19.41
CA ARG A 66 -8.21 16.77 19.17
C ARG A 66 -7.04 16.39 20.10
N ASP A 67 -6.41 17.37 20.75
CA ASP A 67 -5.20 17.20 21.56
C ASP A 67 -5.34 16.32 22.81
N LYS A 68 -6.56 15.95 23.22
CA LYS A 68 -6.78 15.21 24.48
C LYS A 68 -6.77 13.68 24.35
N LEU A 69 -6.75 13.11 23.15
CA LEU A 69 -6.73 11.65 22.92
C LEU A 69 -5.60 11.18 21.99
N PHE A 70 -4.72 12.08 21.54
CA PHE A 70 -3.63 11.68 20.67
C PHE A 70 -2.60 10.87 21.44
N LEU A 71 -2.35 9.66 20.95
CA LEU A 71 -1.24 8.83 21.38
C LEU A 71 0.06 9.59 21.30
N LYS A 72 0.97 9.29 22.23
CA LYS A 72 2.34 9.79 22.19
C LYS A 72 2.91 9.55 20.78
N PRO A 73 3.47 10.57 20.13
CA PRO A 73 4.11 10.37 18.84
C PRO A 73 5.19 9.30 18.96
N ILE A 74 5.33 8.49 17.92
CA ILE A 74 6.36 7.47 17.87
C ILE A 74 7.64 8.11 17.34
N THR A 75 8.78 7.64 17.85
CA THR A 75 10.10 8.01 17.33
C THR A 75 10.70 6.76 16.74
N LEU A 76 11.10 6.85 15.49
CA LEU A 76 11.83 5.80 14.80
C LEU A 76 13.21 6.33 14.44
N TRP A 77 14.21 5.49 14.55
CA TRP A 77 15.56 5.78 14.08
C TRP A 77 15.79 5.10 12.74
N TYR A 78 16.64 5.67 11.92
CA TYR A 78 17.05 5.09 10.65
C TYR A 78 18.51 5.45 10.38
N ARG A 79 19.19 4.64 9.58
CA ARG A 79 20.58 4.89 9.20
C ARG A 79 20.62 5.64 7.87
N SER A 80 21.43 6.69 7.78
CA SER A 80 21.75 7.40 6.55
C SER A 80 23.26 7.54 6.45
N GLY A 81 23.90 6.77 5.57
CA GLY A 81 25.35 6.63 5.56
C GLY A 81 25.88 6.00 6.86
N GLU A 82 26.73 6.72 7.57
CA GLU A 82 27.30 6.28 8.86
C GLU A 82 26.53 6.79 10.08
N GLU A 83 25.56 7.68 9.88
CA GLU A 83 24.85 8.35 10.97
C GLU A 83 23.46 7.75 11.22
N PHE A 84 23.07 7.73 12.50
CA PHE A 84 21.70 7.43 12.91
C PHE A 84 20.90 8.71 13.06
N ASN A 85 19.79 8.76 12.35
CA ASN A 85 18.85 9.87 12.34
C ASN A 85 17.52 9.44 12.96
N ARG A 86 16.74 10.41 13.43
CA ARG A 86 15.42 10.15 14.01
C ARG A 86 14.31 10.81 13.21
N VAL A 87 13.19 10.10 13.09
CA VAL A 87 11.94 10.62 12.52
C VAL A 87 10.83 10.44 13.55
N ARG A 88 10.08 11.51 13.80
CA ARG A 88 8.96 11.50 14.73
C ARG A 88 7.66 11.54 13.95
N VAL A 89 6.74 10.62 14.24
CA VAL A 89 5.47 10.52 13.52
C VAL A 89 4.33 10.55 14.53
N ARG A 90 3.42 11.51 14.36
CA ARG A 90 2.20 11.55 15.17
C ARG A 90 1.11 10.72 14.51
N SER A 91 0.23 10.16 15.34
CA SER A 91 -0.90 9.41 14.84
C SER A 91 -1.82 10.30 13.99
N GLY A 92 -2.18 9.82 12.80
CA GLY A 92 -2.99 10.56 11.82
C GLY A 92 -2.22 11.63 11.06
N GLN A 93 -0.90 11.70 11.18
CA GLN A 93 -0.05 12.70 10.50
C GLN A 93 1.07 12.03 9.70
N ARG A 94 1.58 12.77 8.72
CA ARG A 94 2.77 12.40 7.97
C ARG A 94 4.01 12.96 8.66
N SER A 95 5.13 12.23 8.56
CA SER A 95 6.44 12.77 8.86
C SER A 95 6.88 13.79 7.79
N PRO A 96 7.94 14.57 8.06
CA PRO A 96 8.74 15.14 6.99
C PRO A 96 9.26 14.06 6.03
N THR A 97 9.54 14.45 4.80
CA THR A 97 10.24 13.58 3.85
C THR A 97 11.67 13.33 4.34
N ILE A 98 12.08 12.08 4.35
CA ILE A 98 13.44 11.66 4.70
C ILE A 98 14.05 10.84 3.55
N ALA A 99 15.38 10.90 3.43
CA ALA A 99 16.14 10.09 2.51
C ALA A 99 16.65 8.85 3.26
N VAL A 100 16.28 7.66 2.80
CA VAL A 100 16.71 6.39 3.39
C VAL A 100 17.43 5.54 2.34
N PRO A 101 18.53 4.86 2.69
CA PRO A 101 19.10 3.84 1.83
C PRO A 101 18.10 2.68 1.75
N ALA A 102 17.85 2.22 0.53
CA ALA A 102 16.95 1.12 0.24
C ALA A 102 17.60 0.17 -0.77
N ASP A 103 17.55 -1.12 -0.47
CA ASP A 103 17.88 -2.20 -1.41
C ASP A 103 16.64 -3.10 -1.63
N LYS A 104 16.39 -4.04 -0.72
CA LYS A 104 15.22 -4.90 -0.62
C LYS A 104 14.32 -4.49 0.54
N GLU A 105 14.87 -3.77 1.52
CA GLU A 105 14.12 -3.27 2.66
C GLU A 105 14.66 -1.94 3.19
N ILE A 106 13.79 -1.21 3.90
CA ILE A 106 14.18 -0.09 4.76
C ILE A 106 14.08 -0.59 6.19
N ILE A 107 15.12 -0.32 6.98
CA ILE A 107 15.16 -0.69 8.39
C ILE A 107 15.02 0.56 9.25
N PHE A 108 13.96 0.57 10.05
CA PHE A 108 13.79 1.52 11.14
C PHE A 108 14.03 0.83 12.49
N TYR A 109 14.56 1.56 13.46
CA TYR A 109 14.77 1.08 14.82
C TYR A 109 13.80 1.80 15.76
N ARG A 110 13.15 1.06 16.63
CA ARG A 110 12.17 1.58 17.60
C ARG A 110 12.83 2.20 18.84
N SER A 111 14.07 1.79 19.09
CA SER A 111 14.94 2.23 20.19
C SER A 111 16.19 2.90 19.61
N ASP A 112 16.89 3.72 20.40
CA ASP A 112 18.13 4.38 19.95
C ASP A 112 19.26 3.35 19.80
N PRO A 113 19.67 3.02 18.55
CA PRO A 113 20.62 1.94 18.30
C PRO A 113 22.03 2.28 18.76
N THR A 114 22.36 3.55 19.02
CA THR A 114 23.70 3.97 19.46
C THR A 114 23.97 3.66 20.94
N THR A 115 22.89 3.43 21.70
CA THR A 115 22.94 3.16 23.15
C THR A 115 22.83 1.68 23.50
N LEU A 116 22.57 0.83 22.50
CA LEU A 116 22.31 -0.59 22.71
C LEU A 116 23.60 -1.39 22.46
N GLU A 117 23.91 -2.30 23.39
CA GLU A 117 24.98 -3.29 23.19
C GLU A 117 24.60 -4.30 22.10
N GLU A 118 23.31 -4.65 22.00
CA GLU A 118 22.76 -5.57 21.01
C GLU A 118 21.39 -5.07 20.54
N ILE A 119 21.15 -5.11 19.23
CA ILE A 119 19.87 -4.73 18.63
C ILE A 119 19.02 -5.99 18.45
N ARG A 120 17.88 -6.05 19.13
CA ARG A 120 16.96 -7.20 19.03
C ARG A 120 16.08 -7.04 17.79
N GLU A 121 15.65 -8.15 17.19
CA GLU A 121 14.69 -8.12 16.07
C GLU A 121 13.36 -7.44 16.43
N SER A 122 12.93 -7.49 17.70
CA SER A 122 11.75 -6.77 18.17
C SER A 122 11.90 -5.24 18.12
N ASP A 123 13.13 -4.73 18.13
CA ASP A 123 13.44 -3.31 17.97
C ASP A 123 13.48 -2.88 16.50
N LEU A 124 13.41 -3.82 15.56
CA LEU A 124 13.47 -3.54 14.14
C LEU A 124 12.07 -3.44 13.52
N LEU A 125 11.92 -2.49 12.62
CA LEU A 125 10.79 -2.35 11.73
C LEU A 125 11.32 -2.39 10.29
N ARG A 126 11.13 -3.55 9.65
CA ARG A 126 11.55 -3.80 8.28
C ARG A 126 10.40 -3.48 7.33
N VAL A 127 10.68 -2.68 6.30
CA VAL A 127 9.71 -2.30 5.27
C VAL A 127 10.22 -2.81 3.93
N PRO A 128 9.59 -3.83 3.32
CA PRO A 128 9.98 -4.31 2.01
C PRO A 128 9.93 -3.20 0.95
N VAL A 129 10.90 -3.18 0.05
CA VAL A 129 11.02 -2.19 -1.04
C VAL A 129 11.09 -2.89 -2.38
N ASP A 130 10.33 -2.37 -3.35
CA ASP A 130 10.55 -2.64 -4.76
C ASP A 130 11.61 -1.66 -5.28
N ILE A 131 12.65 -2.19 -5.93
CA ILE A 131 13.79 -1.44 -6.48
C ILE A 131 13.39 -0.30 -7.43
N ASN A 132 12.16 -0.29 -7.94
CA ASN A 132 11.68 0.74 -8.85
C ASN A 132 11.03 1.95 -8.17
N VAL A 133 10.90 1.93 -6.83
CA VAL A 133 10.28 3.04 -6.09
C VAL A 133 11.30 4.17 -5.93
N ALA A 134 10.95 5.37 -6.42
CA ALA A 134 11.77 6.57 -6.23
C ALA A 134 11.25 7.47 -5.08
N ARG A 135 9.93 7.46 -4.87
CA ARG A 135 9.27 8.22 -3.80
C ARG A 135 8.17 7.37 -3.16
N GLY A 136 8.24 7.21 -1.85
CA GLY A 136 7.39 6.31 -1.09
C GLY A 136 6.58 6.99 0.01
N LEU A 137 5.37 6.47 0.26
CA LEU A 137 4.62 6.68 1.48
C LEU A 137 4.58 5.37 2.25
N ILE A 138 5.24 5.32 3.41
CA ILE A 138 5.19 4.19 4.33
C ILE A 138 3.99 4.37 5.23
N LEU A 139 2.97 3.55 5.03
CA LEU A 139 1.85 3.44 5.94
C LEU A 139 2.23 2.51 7.08
N MET A 140 2.06 2.97 8.32
CA MET A 140 2.26 2.18 9.52
C MET A 140 0.94 2.03 10.24
N ARG A 141 0.47 0.80 10.42
CA ARG A 141 -0.75 0.48 11.16
C ARG A 141 -0.41 -0.35 12.39
N GLY A 142 -1.04 -0.05 13.52
CA GLY A 142 -0.92 -0.85 14.74
C GLY A 142 -0.67 0.02 15.97
N ASN A 143 0.09 -0.51 16.91
CA ASN A 143 0.47 0.16 18.16
C ASN A 143 2.00 0.24 18.29
N ALA A 144 2.50 0.86 19.36
CA ALA A 144 3.94 1.05 19.57
C ALA A 144 4.75 -0.26 19.58
N ASP A 145 4.11 -1.37 19.97
CA ASP A 145 4.76 -2.68 20.13
C ASP A 145 4.63 -3.56 18.88
N SER A 146 3.70 -3.25 17.98
CA SER A 146 3.47 -4.01 16.75
C SER A 146 2.96 -3.10 15.63
N PHE A 147 3.82 -2.87 14.64
CA PHE A 147 3.45 -2.20 13.40
C PHE A 147 3.38 -3.20 12.25
N GLN A 148 2.32 -3.08 11.46
CA GLN A 148 2.26 -3.54 10.08
C GLN A 148 2.62 -2.37 9.16
N THR A 149 3.44 -2.63 8.16
CA THR A 149 3.94 -1.60 7.24
C THR A 149 3.56 -1.92 5.80
N ASN A 150 3.30 -0.87 5.03
CA ASN A 150 3.13 -0.97 3.58
C ASN A 150 3.79 0.24 2.92
N LEU A 151 4.64 -0.01 1.93
CA LEU A 151 5.24 1.02 1.10
C LEU A 151 4.37 1.25 -0.14
N ILE A 152 3.84 2.46 -0.27
CA ILE A 152 3.11 2.89 -1.47
C ILE A 152 4.05 3.75 -2.31
N ASP A 153 4.27 3.34 -3.56
CA ASP A 153 4.90 4.21 -4.56
C ASP A 153 3.97 5.38 -4.90
N VAL A 154 4.41 6.57 -4.52
CA VAL A 154 3.74 7.86 -4.75
C VAL A 154 4.56 8.76 -5.69
N SER A 155 5.46 8.17 -6.48
CA SER A 155 6.15 8.88 -7.55
C SER A 155 5.17 9.32 -8.63
N ASP A 156 5.51 10.38 -9.36
CA ASP A 156 4.66 10.94 -10.41
C ASP A 156 4.40 9.93 -11.54
N ALA A 157 5.31 8.97 -11.74
CA ALA A 157 5.13 7.88 -12.70
C ALA A 157 4.02 6.91 -12.30
N ARG A 158 3.81 6.67 -10.99
CA ARG A 158 2.79 5.75 -10.47
C ARG A 158 1.50 6.45 -10.04
N MET A 159 1.62 7.68 -9.57
CA MET A 159 0.52 8.49 -9.06
C MET A 159 0.74 9.94 -9.53
N PRO A 160 0.42 10.24 -10.80
CA PRO A 160 0.53 11.60 -11.34
C PRO A 160 -0.52 12.53 -10.71
N ASP A 161 -0.36 13.82 -10.90
CA ASP A 161 -1.33 14.82 -10.43
C ASP A 161 -2.72 14.59 -11.02
N GLY A 162 -3.75 14.88 -10.22
CA GLY A 162 -5.13 14.64 -10.60
C GLY A 162 -5.52 13.17 -10.56
N THR A 163 -4.88 12.36 -9.72
CA THR A 163 -5.25 10.95 -9.53
C THR A 163 -5.72 10.63 -8.12
N LEU A 164 -6.62 9.65 -8.06
CA LEU A 164 -7.11 9.02 -6.85
C LEU A 164 -6.66 7.57 -6.86
N ARG A 165 -5.83 7.19 -5.90
CA ARG A 165 -5.48 5.79 -5.68
C ARG A 165 -6.33 5.23 -4.57
N MET A 166 -7.08 4.17 -4.85
CA MET A 166 -7.91 3.47 -3.87
C MET A 166 -7.26 2.14 -3.54
N ILE A 167 -7.08 1.85 -2.25
CA ILE A 167 -6.47 0.60 -1.77
C ILE A 167 -7.47 -0.15 -0.91
N ASN A 168 -7.72 -1.41 -1.24
CA ASN A 168 -8.61 -2.29 -0.52
C ASN A 168 -7.83 -3.19 0.44
N TYR A 169 -7.80 -2.83 1.72
CA TYR A 169 -7.21 -3.65 2.79
C TYR A 169 -8.20 -4.67 3.38
N THR A 170 -9.35 -4.87 2.74
CA THR A 170 -10.36 -5.83 3.18
C THR A 170 -10.19 -7.15 2.43
N ALA A 171 -10.83 -8.20 2.94
CA ALA A 171 -10.95 -9.48 2.24
C ALA A 171 -12.13 -9.51 1.23
N ARG A 172 -12.86 -8.40 1.09
CA ARG A 172 -14.11 -8.31 0.32
C ARG A 172 -13.87 -7.57 -0.99
N PRO A 173 -14.44 -8.01 -2.13
CA PRO A 173 -14.39 -7.25 -3.37
C PRO A 173 -15.23 -5.98 -3.23
N LEU A 174 -14.69 -4.87 -3.73
CA LEU A 174 -15.35 -3.57 -3.66
C LEU A 174 -15.58 -2.99 -5.06
N MET A 175 -16.60 -2.15 -5.17
CA MET A 175 -16.81 -1.26 -6.31
C MET A 175 -16.78 0.17 -5.79
N ALA A 176 -16.05 1.03 -6.48
CA ALA A 176 -15.99 2.44 -6.17
C ALA A 176 -16.48 3.25 -7.38
N ARG A 177 -17.32 4.24 -7.11
CA ARG A 177 -17.72 5.26 -8.07
C ARG A 177 -17.09 6.59 -7.68
N VAL A 178 -16.35 7.19 -8.60
CA VAL A 178 -15.72 8.51 -8.46
C VAL A 178 -16.25 9.37 -9.60
N GLY A 179 -17.18 10.28 -9.29
CA GLY A 179 -17.93 11.00 -10.33
C GLY A 179 -18.75 10.02 -11.17
N GLU A 180 -18.45 9.96 -12.47
CA GLU A 180 -19.07 9.01 -13.41
C GLU A 180 -18.26 7.73 -13.63
N GLU A 181 -17.01 7.67 -13.13
CA GLU A 181 -16.16 6.50 -13.29
C GLU A 181 -16.47 5.45 -12.22
N ILE A 182 -16.65 4.20 -12.65
CA ILE A 182 -16.92 3.05 -11.77
C ILE A 182 -15.77 2.06 -11.94
N VAL A 183 -15.09 1.72 -10.85
CA VAL A 183 -13.94 0.81 -10.87
C VAL A 183 -14.06 -0.28 -9.80
N PRO A 184 -13.72 -1.54 -10.14
CA PRO A 184 -13.54 -2.60 -9.15
C PRO A 184 -12.24 -2.41 -8.37
N VAL A 185 -12.25 -2.80 -7.09
CA VAL A 185 -11.05 -2.86 -6.25
C VAL A 185 -11.03 -4.22 -5.54
N SER A 186 -10.26 -5.16 -6.06
CA SER A 186 -10.15 -6.51 -5.51
C SER A 186 -9.51 -6.49 -4.10
N PRO A 187 -9.73 -7.54 -3.28
CA PRO A 187 -9.05 -7.68 -1.99
C PRO A 187 -7.53 -7.57 -2.09
N GLY A 188 -6.92 -6.72 -1.28
CA GLY A 188 -5.46 -6.50 -1.25
C GLY A 188 -4.90 -5.69 -2.42
N GLU A 189 -5.73 -5.31 -3.40
CA GLU A 189 -5.30 -4.58 -4.59
C GLU A 189 -5.56 -3.07 -4.48
N SER A 190 -5.10 -2.34 -5.49
CA SER A 190 -5.38 -0.92 -5.63
C SER A 190 -5.85 -0.55 -7.04
N ALA A 191 -6.82 0.37 -7.13
CA ALA A 191 -7.25 0.97 -8.38
C ALA A 191 -6.79 2.44 -8.45
N LEU A 192 -6.47 2.91 -9.66
CA LEU A 192 -6.10 4.31 -9.91
C LEU A 192 -7.17 4.93 -10.82
N VAL A 193 -7.78 6.02 -10.36
CA VAL A 193 -8.74 6.82 -11.13
C VAL A 193 -8.10 8.15 -11.48
N ARG A 194 -8.21 8.59 -12.73
CA ARG A 194 -7.67 9.86 -13.19
C ARG A 194 -8.81 10.86 -13.40
N LEU A 195 -8.67 12.02 -12.77
CA LEU A 195 -9.59 13.13 -12.93
C LEU A 195 -9.43 13.74 -14.32
N ARG A 196 -10.57 14.13 -14.90
CA ARG A 196 -10.63 14.76 -16.21
C ARG A 196 -10.65 16.27 -16.07
N GLU A 197 -10.14 16.97 -17.08
CA GLU A 197 -10.32 18.42 -17.17
C GLU A 197 -11.83 18.73 -17.26
N GLY A 198 -12.31 19.63 -16.40
CA GLY A 198 -13.73 19.96 -16.29
C GLY A 198 -14.50 19.15 -15.25
N ASP A 199 -13.88 18.15 -14.61
CA ASP A 199 -14.44 17.55 -13.40
C ASP A 199 -14.70 18.63 -12.35
N ALA A 200 -15.89 18.59 -11.75
CA ALA A 200 -16.27 19.56 -10.73
C ALA A 200 -15.25 19.51 -9.57
N PRO A 201 -14.96 20.64 -8.91
CA PRO A 201 -14.09 20.67 -7.73
C PRO A 201 -14.61 19.81 -6.57
N GLN A 202 -15.86 19.35 -6.69
CA GLN A 202 -16.54 18.45 -5.79
C GLN A 202 -16.92 17.17 -6.54
N LEU A 203 -16.30 16.05 -6.17
CA LEU A 203 -16.57 14.75 -6.76
C LEU A 203 -17.34 13.86 -5.80
N LYS A 204 -18.42 13.23 -6.28
CA LYS A 204 -19.13 12.21 -5.51
C LYS A 204 -18.28 10.95 -5.47
N LEU A 205 -17.92 10.50 -4.26
CA LEU A 205 -17.31 9.21 -4.00
C LEU A 205 -18.37 8.29 -3.38
N MET A 206 -18.60 7.13 -3.99
CA MET A 206 -19.41 6.06 -3.42
C MET A 206 -18.59 4.77 -3.41
N ILE A 207 -18.65 4.01 -2.32
CA ILE A 207 -18.00 2.70 -2.23
C ILE A 207 -19.06 1.69 -1.81
N ALA A 208 -19.13 0.61 -2.57
CA ALA A 208 -20.04 -0.50 -2.36
C ALA A 208 -19.27 -1.81 -2.19
N GLU A 209 -19.83 -2.69 -1.36
CA GLU A 209 -19.41 -4.09 -1.25
C GLU A 209 -20.49 -5.00 -1.85
N ARG A 210 -20.09 -6.20 -2.28
CA ARG A 210 -21.01 -7.21 -2.80
C ARG A 210 -21.58 -8.01 -1.65
N GLU A 211 -22.90 -8.07 -1.52
CA GLU A 211 -23.58 -8.94 -0.55
C GLU A 211 -23.68 -10.39 -1.06
N GLU A 212 -24.04 -11.32 -0.18
CA GLU A 212 -24.17 -12.76 -0.49
C GLU A 212 -25.20 -13.05 -1.61
N GLN A 213 -26.18 -12.16 -1.79
CA GLN A 213 -27.21 -12.24 -2.83
C GLN A 213 -26.78 -11.59 -4.16
N GLU A 214 -25.50 -11.27 -4.31
CA GLU A 214 -24.91 -10.64 -5.50
C GLU A 214 -25.37 -9.19 -5.76
N GLU A 215 -26.02 -8.55 -4.77
CA GLU A 215 -26.38 -7.13 -4.81
C GLU A 215 -25.25 -6.24 -4.30
N TRP A 216 -25.11 -5.04 -4.87
CA TRP A 216 -24.12 -4.05 -4.44
C TRP A 216 -24.71 -3.12 -3.39
N LYS A 217 -24.13 -3.14 -2.18
CA LYS A 217 -24.54 -2.26 -1.08
C LYS A 217 -23.53 -1.16 -0.85
N ILE A 218 -24.01 0.08 -0.95
CA ILE A 218 -23.20 1.27 -0.65
C ILE A 218 -23.02 1.37 0.87
N PHE A 219 -21.79 1.24 1.35
CA PHE A 219 -21.47 1.44 2.77
C PHE A 219 -20.80 2.80 3.05
N TYR A 220 -20.27 3.46 2.01
CA TYR A 220 -19.68 4.78 2.13
C TYR A 220 -20.10 5.68 0.97
N SER A 221 -20.49 6.91 1.29
CA SER A 221 -20.78 7.95 0.32
C SER A 221 -20.34 9.31 0.87
N SER A 222 -19.58 10.05 0.08
CA SER A 222 -19.08 11.38 0.46
C SER A 222 -18.87 12.25 -0.78
N VAL A 223 -18.66 13.55 -0.56
CA VAL A 223 -18.25 14.49 -1.59
C VAL A 223 -16.81 14.89 -1.27
N LEU A 224 -15.91 14.62 -2.22
CA LEU A 224 -14.49 14.94 -2.12
C LEU A 224 -14.23 16.31 -2.73
N SER A 225 -13.49 17.16 -2.03
CA SER A 225 -12.84 18.30 -2.67
C SER A 225 -11.60 17.80 -3.40
N ALA A 226 -11.70 17.65 -4.71
CA ALA A 226 -10.67 17.11 -5.57
C ALA A 226 -10.27 18.16 -6.62
N SER A 227 -9.01 18.14 -7.03
CA SER A 227 -8.56 18.95 -8.17
C SER A 227 -7.54 18.18 -8.98
N THR A 228 -7.35 18.58 -10.24
CA THR A 228 -6.34 18.03 -11.14
C THR A 228 -4.90 18.28 -10.69
N MET A 229 -4.70 19.09 -9.64
CA MET A 229 -3.40 19.39 -9.02
C MET A 229 -3.18 18.63 -7.71
N LYS A 230 -4.18 17.88 -7.23
CA LYS A 230 -4.07 17.08 -6.00
C LYS A 230 -3.94 15.61 -6.35
N ARG A 231 -3.18 14.91 -5.53
CA ARG A 231 -3.09 13.44 -5.49
C ARG A 231 -3.80 12.97 -4.24
N MET A 232 -4.70 12.00 -4.34
CA MET A 232 -5.43 11.50 -3.17
C MET A 232 -5.30 9.99 -3.02
N LEU A 233 -5.01 9.54 -1.81
CA LEU A 233 -5.02 8.14 -1.42
C LEU A 233 -6.28 7.85 -0.60
N ILE A 234 -7.05 6.88 -1.04
CA ILE A 234 -8.25 6.39 -0.35
C ILE A 234 -7.95 4.97 0.11
N MET A 235 -8.05 4.73 1.41
CA MET A 235 -7.81 3.44 2.03
C MET A 235 -9.13 2.90 2.59
N ILE A 236 -9.50 1.70 2.18
CA ILE A 236 -10.67 0.99 2.69
C ILE A 236 -10.21 -0.18 3.54
N TYR A 237 -10.75 -0.33 4.75
CA TYR A 237 -10.27 -1.31 5.73
C TYR A 237 -11.37 -1.74 6.72
N PRO A 238 -11.25 -2.92 7.34
CA PRO A 238 -12.19 -3.34 8.39
C PRO A 238 -11.97 -2.54 9.69
N ASN A 239 -13.06 -2.18 10.36
CA ASN A 239 -13.04 -1.56 11.68
C ASN A 239 -12.45 -2.55 12.71
N ALA A 240 -11.60 -2.05 13.60
CA ALA A 240 -10.96 -2.85 14.64
C ALA A 240 -11.97 -3.43 15.65
N GLU A 241 -13.02 -2.67 15.97
CA GLU A 241 -14.06 -3.09 16.95
C GLU A 241 -15.06 -4.09 16.36
N ASN A 242 -15.34 -3.97 15.06
CA ASN A 242 -16.24 -4.85 14.35
C ASN A 242 -15.74 -5.02 12.91
N ARG A 243 -15.15 -6.17 12.60
CA ARG A 243 -14.56 -6.46 11.29
C ARG A 243 -15.58 -6.46 10.15
N ASP A 244 -16.86 -6.55 10.46
CA ASP A 244 -17.92 -6.46 9.46
C ASP A 244 -18.20 -5.03 8.99
N ASN A 245 -17.84 -4.04 9.81
CA ASN A 245 -17.97 -2.64 9.47
C ASN A 245 -16.71 -2.16 8.74
N LEU A 246 -16.88 -1.70 7.51
CA LEU A 246 -15.78 -1.09 6.75
C LEU A 246 -15.65 0.39 7.08
N LYS A 247 -14.42 0.90 7.02
CA LYS A 247 -14.11 2.32 7.17
C LYS A 247 -13.26 2.80 6.00
N VAL A 248 -13.34 4.11 5.76
CA VAL A 248 -12.65 4.78 4.66
C VAL A 248 -11.79 5.90 5.23
N LYS A 249 -10.53 5.95 4.82
CA LYS A 249 -9.61 7.05 5.12
C LYS A 249 -9.11 7.68 3.84
N ILE A 250 -9.21 9.00 3.76
CA ILE A 250 -8.75 9.80 2.62
C ILE A 250 -7.54 10.62 3.07
N LEU A 251 -6.49 10.63 2.26
CA LEU A 251 -5.25 11.36 2.48
C LEU A 251 -4.85 12.12 1.22
N ASN A 252 -4.55 13.41 1.36
CA ASN A 252 -3.88 14.17 0.30
C ASN A 252 -2.41 13.72 0.24
N VAL A 253 -1.91 13.34 -0.92
CA VAL A 253 -0.51 13.00 -1.19
C VAL A 253 0.16 14.25 -1.81
N PRO A 254 1.32 14.71 -1.32
CA PRO A 254 1.92 15.94 -1.81
C PRO A 254 2.51 15.73 -3.20
N GLY A 255 2.45 16.78 -4.04
CA GLY A 255 3.27 17.00 -5.24
C GLY A 255 4.76 16.76 -5.03
#